data_AF-A0A532TE24-F1
#
_entry.id   AF-A0A532TE24-F1
#
_cell.length_a   1.000
_cell.length_b   1.000
_cell.length_c   1.000
_cell.angle_alpha   90.00
_cell.angle_beta   90.00
_cell.angle_gamma   90.00
#
_symmetry.space_group_name_H-M   'P 1'
#
loop_
_entity.id
_entity.type
_entity.pdbx_description
1 polymer ?
#
loop_
_entity_poly.entity_id
_entity_poly.type
_entity_poly.pdbx_seq_one_letter_code
_entity_poly.pdbx_strand_id
1 'polypeptide(L)'
;MDLINDLLQNIPDIDDQLKNLSKTKLLENISVMIFNKGKHFLKHILSKIRNSHNPDYNPNYKFSIKVLKIAKENIQEKYGPSSELVLKNIEKYHHVNRDLKHYFHEQWKKYNPHLKSRFFKCLDTAEKTYWFGFLCSDGSITSGNDPSRKRYQVSIEISKKDRSHLVKFCRAVGLNPAKIGERTKILNNKKHRLVYIIFTCKPMFQDIENLGLREFKEGNELKFNLKNNNLSYALLLGIYDGDGKEGGTIIYSTNYSFLLQIKNVYKIKTEIRKREVDELSEELKFKIKRTKPIYEFALNPNLLNKMMDSYHNSLTRKRKRFSEQLHVMETIKNKIRSPEVLEKVIKTHGKEKLAKMLKVSFNTLHKLSIEWDVNVKKISAVEKLKAKVKTKENLINMIETDGKEKTAKELKIGYKTRLNLMDEWNIKTNYLTKRELLKKKIGSKENLQGLLKNSSLTQLAKKYGVGRNTLKRLYDEWEI
;
A
#
# COMPACT_ATOMS: atom_id res chain seq x y z
N MET A 1 -34.93 11.87 41.13
CA MET A 1 -35.70 13.03 41.62
C MET A 1 -34.78 14.01 42.35
N ASP A 2 -33.81 13.47 43.07
CA ASP A 2 -32.83 14.13 43.93
C ASP A 2 -32.17 15.35 43.28
N LEU A 3 -31.60 15.23 42.08
CA LEU A 3 -30.97 16.38 41.42
C LEU A 3 -31.92 17.57 41.21
N ILE A 4 -33.21 17.34 40.90
CA ILE A 4 -34.16 18.46 40.72
C ILE A 4 -34.40 19.15 42.06
N ASN A 5 -34.52 18.39 43.14
CA ASN A 5 -34.69 18.95 44.48
C ASN A 5 -33.43 19.70 44.92
N ASP A 6 -32.24 19.14 44.69
CA ASP A 6 -30.96 19.79 45.00
C ASP A 6 -30.83 21.13 44.25
N LEU A 7 -31.21 21.18 42.96
CA LEU A 7 -31.19 22.42 42.19
C LEU A 7 -32.21 23.44 42.71
N LEU A 8 -33.41 22.99 43.09
CA LEU A 8 -34.44 23.88 43.67
C LEU A 8 -34.04 24.44 45.03
N GLN A 9 -33.21 23.73 45.79
CA GLN A 9 -32.74 24.17 47.10
C GLN A 9 -31.53 25.11 46.98
N ASN A 10 -30.52 24.73 46.19
CA ASN A 10 -29.22 25.43 46.22
C ASN A 10 -29.11 26.58 45.21
N ILE A 11 -29.92 26.61 44.12
CA ILE A 11 -29.86 27.72 43.16
C ILE A 11 -30.37 29.04 43.77
N PRO A 12 -31.49 29.07 44.52
CA PRO A 12 -31.95 30.32 45.16
C PRO A 12 -30.92 30.91 46.14
N ASP A 13 -30.08 30.09 46.77
CA ASP A 13 -29.04 30.58 47.68
C ASP A 13 -27.98 31.42 46.96
N ILE A 14 -27.78 31.19 45.66
CA ILE A 14 -26.75 31.84 44.82
C ILE A 14 -27.33 32.81 43.78
N ASP A 15 -28.67 32.94 43.70
CA ASP A 15 -29.37 33.89 42.83
C ASP A 15 -30.53 34.54 43.60
N ASP A 16 -30.30 35.77 44.08
CA ASP A 16 -31.27 36.52 44.90
C ASP A 16 -32.61 36.74 44.19
N GLN A 17 -32.63 36.79 42.85
CA GLN A 17 -33.86 36.95 42.07
C GLN A 17 -34.78 35.72 42.20
N LEU A 18 -34.24 34.59 42.65
CA LEU A 18 -34.95 33.32 42.76
C LEU A 18 -35.41 33.01 44.21
N LYS A 19 -34.86 33.67 45.24
CA LYS A 19 -35.12 33.36 46.68
C LYS A 19 -36.60 33.32 47.08
N ASN A 20 -37.40 34.26 46.59
CA ASN A 20 -38.80 34.43 46.99
C ASN A 20 -39.79 33.88 45.96
N LEU A 21 -39.31 33.14 44.96
CA LEU A 21 -40.19 32.60 43.93
C LEU A 21 -40.92 31.35 44.42
N SER A 22 -42.19 31.22 44.00
CA SER A 22 -42.93 29.98 44.21
C SER A 22 -42.22 28.81 43.53
N LYS A 23 -42.41 27.59 44.06
CA LYS A 23 -41.82 26.35 43.50
C LYS A 23 -42.09 26.20 42.00
N THR A 24 -43.28 26.55 41.54
CA THR A 24 -43.64 26.52 40.12
C THR A 24 -42.78 27.49 39.31
N LYS A 25 -42.59 28.71 39.81
CA LYS A 25 -41.82 29.74 39.12
C LYS A 25 -40.31 29.46 39.15
N LEU A 26 -39.81 28.85 40.22
CA LEU A 26 -38.45 28.30 40.28
C LEU A 26 -38.21 27.24 39.20
N LEU A 27 -39.12 26.27 39.06
CA LEU A 27 -39.02 25.23 38.03
C LEU A 27 -38.99 25.83 36.61
N GLU A 28 -39.78 26.88 36.36
CA GLU A 28 -39.78 27.58 35.07
C GLU A 28 -38.45 28.27 34.79
N ASN A 29 -37.96 29.06 35.74
CA ASN A 29 -36.70 29.79 35.60
C ASN A 29 -35.51 28.85 35.44
N ILE A 30 -35.39 27.82 36.29
CA ILE A 30 -34.31 26.83 36.17
C ILE A 30 -34.40 26.06 34.84
N SER A 31 -35.60 25.72 34.38
CA SER A 31 -35.78 25.04 33.08
C SER A 31 -35.19 25.86 31.92
N VAL A 32 -35.39 27.17 31.93
CA VAL A 32 -34.90 28.08 30.89
C VAL A 32 -33.43 28.41 31.09
N MET A 33 -33.07 28.98 32.24
CA MET A 33 -31.75 29.53 32.51
C MET A 33 -30.67 28.45 32.60
N ILE A 34 -30.98 27.33 33.26
CA ILE A 34 -29.98 26.28 33.52
C ILE A 34 -29.99 25.24 32.41
N PHE A 35 -31.16 24.74 32.03
CA PHE A 35 -31.24 23.64 31.07
C PHE A 35 -31.33 24.09 29.61
N ASN A 36 -31.53 25.39 29.35
CA ASN A 36 -31.83 25.95 28.03
C ASN A 36 -32.96 25.16 27.34
N LYS A 37 -34.08 25.03 28.05
CA LYS A 37 -35.30 24.34 27.62
C LYS A 37 -36.52 25.22 27.84
N GLY A 38 -37.65 24.83 27.25
CA GLY A 38 -38.92 25.50 27.49
C GLY A 38 -39.29 25.50 28.97
N LYS A 39 -40.00 26.55 29.41
CA LYS A 39 -40.40 26.80 30.81
C LYS A 39 -41.02 25.61 31.54
N HIS A 40 -41.66 24.68 30.84
CA HIS A 40 -42.32 23.53 31.46
C HIS A 40 -41.46 22.25 31.50
N PHE A 41 -40.20 22.30 31.07
CA PHE A 41 -39.34 21.12 30.94
C PHE A 41 -39.22 20.31 32.24
N LEU A 42 -38.82 20.94 33.35
CA LEU A 42 -38.68 20.23 34.63
C LEU A 42 -40.04 19.80 35.20
N LYS A 43 -41.10 20.59 34.97
CA LYS A 43 -42.48 20.22 35.36
C LYS A 43 -42.93 18.94 34.64
N HIS A 44 -42.65 18.83 33.34
CA HIS A 44 -42.93 17.62 32.57
C HIS A 44 -42.11 16.43 33.07
N ILE A 45 -40.83 16.60 33.39
CA ILE A 45 -40.01 15.53 33.97
C ILE A 45 -40.58 15.06 35.31
N LEU A 46 -40.90 15.98 36.22
CA LEU A 46 -41.50 15.64 37.51
C LEU A 46 -42.84 14.92 37.36
N SER A 47 -43.67 15.35 36.39
CA SER A 47 -44.92 14.65 36.06
C SER A 47 -44.67 13.21 35.62
N LYS A 48 -43.67 12.98 34.74
CA LYS A 48 -43.28 11.63 34.31
C LYS A 48 -42.72 10.77 35.44
N ILE A 49 -42.05 11.37 36.43
CA ILE A 49 -41.51 10.62 37.56
C ILE A 49 -42.61 10.25 38.57
N ARG A 50 -43.61 11.13 38.77
CA ARG A 50 -44.57 11.02 39.89
C ARG A 50 -45.93 10.46 39.52
N ASN A 51 -46.41 10.69 38.30
CA ASN A 51 -47.76 10.34 37.91
C ASN A 51 -47.79 9.03 37.11
N SER A 52 -48.23 7.94 37.75
CA SER A 52 -48.38 6.61 37.12
C SER A 52 -49.34 6.58 35.94
N HIS A 53 -50.27 7.54 35.84
CA HIS A 53 -51.22 7.68 34.73
C HIS A 53 -50.64 8.49 33.55
N ASN A 54 -49.44 9.05 33.68
CA ASN A 54 -48.79 9.73 32.56
C ASN A 54 -48.39 8.69 31.49
N PRO A 55 -48.71 8.88 30.20
CA PRO A 55 -48.32 7.96 29.13
C PRO A 55 -46.80 7.70 29.05
N ASP A 56 -45.99 8.66 29.51
CA ASP A 56 -44.54 8.58 29.57
C ASP A 56 -44.02 8.33 31.01
N TYR A 57 -44.83 7.71 31.88
CA TYR A 57 -44.45 7.43 33.27
C TYR A 57 -43.12 6.67 33.34
N ASN A 58 -42.17 7.24 34.06
CA ASN A 58 -40.84 6.70 34.27
C ASN A 58 -40.30 7.17 35.63
N PRO A 59 -40.57 6.41 36.71
CA PRO A 59 -40.08 6.77 38.06
C PRO A 59 -38.55 6.77 38.13
N ASN A 60 -37.89 6.01 37.25
CA ASN A 60 -36.44 5.91 37.13
C ASN A 60 -35.85 6.88 36.09
N TYR A 61 -36.50 8.04 35.86
CA TYR A 61 -35.99 9.04 34.94
C TYR A 61 -34.60 9.52 35.35
N LYS A 62 -33.68 9.50 34.39
CA LYS A 62 -32.31 10.02 34.55
C LYS A 62 -32.00 11.07 33.50
N PHE A 63 -31.33 12.16 33.92
CA PHE A 63 -30.87 13.19 33.00
C PHE A 63 -29.74 12.67 32.13
N SER A 64 -29.78 12.93 30.83
CA SER A 64 -28.67 12.55 29.94
C SER A 64 -27.42 13.39 30.18
N ILE A 65 -26.24 12.83 29.91
CA ILE A 65 -24.94 13.53 30.02
C ILE A 65 -24.95 14.87 29.28
N LYS A 66 -25.53 14.93 28.07
CA LYS A 66 -25.65 16.20 27.32
C LYS A 66 -26.43 17.27 28.08
N VAL A 67 -27.52 16.89 28.76
CA VAL A 67 -28.35 17.82 29.51
C VAL A 67 -27.62 18.30 30.77
N LEU A 68 -26.90 17.39 31.46
CA LEU A 68 -26.06 17.75 32.59
C LEU A 68 -24.91 18.68 32.19
N LYS A 69 -24.29 18.44 31.02
CA LYS A 69 -23.21 19.30 30.50
C LYS A 69 -23.70 20.73 30.24
N ILE A 70 -24.85 20.88 29.56
CA ILE A 70 -25.48 22.19 29.34
C ILE A 70 -25.76 22.89 30.68
N ALA A 71 -26.32 22.16 31.64
CA ALA A 71 -26.59 22.70 32.97
C ALA A 71 -25.31 23.20 33.65
N LYS A 72 -24.23 22.42 33.63
CA LYS A 72 -22.92 22.82 34.19
C LYS A 72 -22.36 24.07 33.52
N GLU A 73 -22.36 24.09 32.19
CA GLU A 73 -21.86 25.23 31.40
C GLU A 73 -22.63 26.51 31.75
N ASN A 74 -23.96 26.46 31.74
CA ASN A 74 -24.80 27.62 32.05
C ASN A 74 -24.67 28.07 33.53
N ILE A 75 -24.56 27.13 34.47
CA ILE A 75 -24.36 27.44 35.89
C ILE A 75 -23.00 28.13 36.10
N GLN A 76 -21.94 27.56 35.52
CA GLN A 76 -20.59 28.10 35.61
C GLN A 76 -20.48 29.48 34.96
N GLU A 77 -21.06 29.65 33.78
CA GLU A 77 -21.07 30.91 33.04
C GLU A 77 -21.84 32.00 33.80
N LYS A 78 -23.00 31.66 34.38
CA LYS A 78 -23.87 32.64 35.04
C LYS A 78 -23.41 33.04 36.44
N TYR A 79 -22.93 32.09 37.23
CA TYR A 79 -22.68 32.30 38.67
C TYR A 79 -21.21 32.16 39.08
N GLY A 80 -20.33 31.69 38.17
CA GLY A 80 -18.90 31.63 38.43
C GLY A 80 -18.54 30.82 39.70
N PRO A 81 -17.62 31.31 40.54
CA PRO A 81 -17.18 30.62 41.76
C PRO A 81 -18.30 30.30 42.75
N SER A 82 -19.34 31.14 42.85
CA SER A 82 -20.46 30.93 43.79
C SER A 82 -21.26 29.64 43.51
N SER A 83 -21.09 29.03 42.33
CA SER A 83 -21.79 27.81 41.94
C SER A 83 -21.14 26.49 42.37
N GLU A 84 -20.00 26.52 43.07
CA GLU A 84 -19.20 25.33 43.37
C GLU A 84 -20.02 24.17 43.99
N LEU A 85 -20.88 24.49 44.96
CA LEU A 85 -21.75 23.49 45.61
C LEU A 85 -22.73 22.85 44.62
N VAL A 86 -23.36 23.66 43.76
CA VAL A 86 -24.32 23.19 42.76
C VAL A 86 -23.63 22.29 41.72
N LEU A 87 -22.45 22.69 41.25
CA LEU A 87 -21.65 21.91 40.32
C LEU A 87 -21.23 20.57 40.93
N LYS A 88 -20.81 20.57 42.21
CA LYS A 88 -20.48 19.35 42.96
C LYS A 88 -21.67 18.39 43.07
N ASN A 89 -22.89 18.90 43.25
CA ASN A 89 -24.10 18.09 43.26
C ASN A 89 -24.40 17.46 41.89
N ILE A 90 -24.19 18.20 40.79
CA ILE A 90 -24.32 17.65 39.44
C ILE A 90 -23.26 16.55 39.19
N GLU A 91 -22.01 16.74 39.65
CA GLU A 91 -20.98 15.70 39.54
C GLU A 91 -21.32 14.47 40.36
N LYS A 92 -21.77 14.64 41.60
CA LYS A 92 -22.24 13.54 42.45
C LYS A 92 -23.36 12.76 41.74
N TYR A 93 -24.34 13.45 41.17
CA TYR A 93 -25.40 12.81 40.39
C TYR A 93 -24.85 11.98 39.22
N HIS A 94 -23.88 12.54 38.48
CA HIS A 94 -23.22 11.84 37.38
C HIS A 94 -22.44 10.60 37.85
N HIS A 95 -21.72 10.68 38.97
CA HIS A 95 -20.95 9.57 39.52
C HIS A 95 -21.83 8.42 40.04
N VAL A 96 -22.96 8.74 40.68
CA VAL A 96 -23.93 7.74 41.18
C VAL A 96 -24.65 7.04 40.03
N ASN A 97 -24.90 7.75 38.93
CA ASN A 97 -25.58 7.21 37.76
C ASN A 97 -24.58 6.87 36.64
N ARG A 98 -23.85 5.76 36.75
CA ARG A 98 -22.84 5.39 35.73
C ARG A 98 -23.44 5.00 34.37
N ASP A 99 -24.74 4.71 34.33
CA ASP A 99 -25.50 4.22 33.16
C ASP A 99 -26.23 5.33 32.39
N LEU A 100 -25.91 6.61 32.63
CA LEU A 100 -26.58 7.72 31.94
C LEU A 100 -26.52 7.57 30.41
N LYS A 101 -27.65 7.93 29.79
CA LYS A 101 -27.72 8.13 28.34
C LYS A 101 -26.85 9.33 27.98
N HIS A 102 -26.18 9.32 26.82
CA HIS A 102 -25.46 10.50 26.36
C HIS A 102 -26.43 11.60 25.94
N TYR A 103 -27.60 11.23 25.40
CA TYR A 103 -28.66 12.15 25.02
C TYR A 103 -30.06 11.54 25.26
N PHE A 104 -31.09 12.39 25.39
CA PHE A 104 -32.43 12.01 25.83
C PHE A 104 -33.05 10.81 25.06
N HIS A 105 -33.02 10.85 23.72
CA HIS A 105 -33.56 9.78 22.85
C HIS A 105 -32.53 8.69 22.49
N GLU A 106 -31.52 8.47 23.33
CA GLU A 106 -30.57 7.38 23.11
C GLU A 106 -31.28 6.02 23.25
N GLN A 107 -31.33 5.28 22.13
CA GLN A 107 -31.90 3.94 22.06
C GLN A 107 -30.90 2.88 21.59
N TRP A 108 -29.77 3.27 21.01
CA TRP A 108 -28.85 2.33 20.36
C TRP A 108 -28.24 1.33 21.35
N LYS A 109 -27.96 1.72 22.61
CA LYS A 109 -27.47 0.82 23.67
C LYS A 109 -28.49 -0.28 24.01
N LYS A 110 -29.79 0.03 23.97
CA LYS A 110 -30.86 -0.96 24.24
C LYS A 110 -30.84 -2.08 23.20
N TYR A 111 -30.72 -1.71 21.92
CA TYR A 111 -30.76 -2.67 20.83
C TYR A 111 -29.40 -3.27 20.49
N ASN A 112 -28.30 -2.59 20.82
CA ASN A 112 -26.93 -2.98 20.50
C ASN A 112 -26.01 -2.70 21.70
N PRO A 113 -26.09 -3.49 22.78
CA PRO A 113 -25.37 -3.21 24.03
C PRO A 113 -23.85 -3.24 23.89
N HIS A 114 -23.31 -4.07 23.00
CA HIS A 114 -21.87 -4.21 22.76
C HIS A 114 -21.32 -3.26 21.68
N LEU A 115 -22.17 -2.39 21.11
CA LEU A 115 -21.77 -1.49 20.03
C LEU A 115 -20.72 -0.49 20.52
N LYS A 116 -19.56 -0.49 19.88
CA LYS A 116 -18.51 0.51 20.05
C LYS A 116 -18.94 1.79 19.34
N SER A 117 -19.81 2.58 19.97
CA SER A 117 -20.43 3.76 19.35
C SER A 117 -19.45 4.86 18.93
N ARG A 118 -18.20 4.82 19.43
CA ARG A 118 -17.10 5.73 19.07
C ARG A 118 -15.99 5.06 18.27
N PHE A 119 -16.30 3.95 17.59
CA PHE A 119 -15.32 3.19 16.80
C PHE A 119 -14.61 4.06 15.75
N PHE A 120 -15.31 5.01 15.12
CA PHE A 120 -14.76 5.91 14.10
C PHE A 120 -14.32 7.28 14.64
N LYS A 121 -14.33 7.51 15.97
CA LYS A 121 -13.94 8.81 16.55
C LYS A 121 -12.51 9.22 16.18
N CYS A 122 -11.60 8.24 16.11
CA CYS A 122 -10.23 8.42 15.65
C CYS A 122 -9.83 7.21 14.80
N LEU A 123 -9.19 7.46 13.66
CA LEU A 123 -8.70 6.45 12.73
C LEU A 123 -7.22 6.12 13.03
N ASP A 124 -6.98 5.65 14.25
CA ASP A 124 -5.66 5.39 14.85
C ASP A 124 -5.12 3.97 14.61
N THR A 125 -5.92 3.08 14.02
CA THR A 125 -5.57 1.68 13.79
C THR A 125 -5.94 1.26 12.37
N ALA A 126 -5.20 0.32 11.80
CA ALA A 126 -5.47 -0.20 10.46
C ALA A 126 -6.90 -0.77 10.33
N GLU A 127 -7.43 -1.43 11.36
CA GLU A 127 -8.80 -1.97 11.36
C GLU A 127 -9.86 -0.85 11.22
N LYS A 128 -9.80 0.18 12.07
CA LYS A 128 -10.76 1.30 12.02
C LYS A 128 -10.70 2.03 10.68
N THR A 129 -9.48 2.28 10.21
CA THR A 129 -9.22 3.00 8.97
C THR A 129 -9.65 2.21 7.74
N TYR A 130 -9.42 0.89 7.73
CA TYR A 130 -9.93 -0.02 6.71
C TYR A 130 -11.46 0.01 6.63
N TRP A 131 -12.15 -0.13 7.77
CA TRP A 131 -13.61 -0.13 7.78
C TRP A 131 -14.22 1.21 7.37
N PHE A 132 -13.55 2.32 7.68
CA PHE A 132 -13.97 3.63 7.17
C PHE A 132 -13.82 3.70 5.64
N GLY A 133 -12.70 3.21 5.09
CA GLY A 133 -12.51 3.09 3.65
C GLY A 133 -13.56 2.22 2.98
N PHE A 134 -13.92 1.10 3.60
CA PHE A 134 -14.98 0.21 3.11
C PHE A 134 -16.37 0.88 3.16
N LEU A 135 -16.63 1.75 4.14
CA LEU A 135 -17.85 2.56 4.18
C LEU A 135 -17.87 3.63 3.08
N CYS A 136 -16.72 4.18 2.69
CA CYS A 136 -16.59 5.11 1.57
C CYS A 136 -17.05 4.48 0.24
N SER A 137 -16.87 3.16 0.05
CA SER A 137 -17.35 2.43 -1.14
C SER A 137 -18.79 1.91 -0.97
N ASP A 138 -18.98 0.86 -0.16
CA ASP A 138 -20.25 0.11 -0.06
C ASP A 138 -21.15 0.55 1.12
N GLY A 139 -20.67 1.51 1.91
CA GLY A 139 -21.43 2.06 3.03
C GLY A 139 -22.24 3.30 2.68
N SER A 140 -23.18 3.61 3.58
CA SER A 140 -23.90 4.88 3.57
C SER A 140 -24.34 5.28 4.98
N ILE A 141 -24.54 6.59 5.17
CA ILE A 141 -25.16 7.15 6.35
C ILE A 141 -26.38 7.98 5.94
N THR A 142 -27.49 7.82 6.65
CA THR A 142 -28.73 8.57 6.38
C THR A 142 -29.23 9.22 7.67
N SER A 143 -29.62 10.50 7.55
CA SER A 143 -30.36 11.21 8.59
C SER A 143 -31.80 11.35 8.13
N GLY A 144 -32.77 10.86 8.90
CA GLY A 144 -34.18 11.03 8.54
C GLY A 144 -34.56 12.51 8.34
N ASN A 145 -35.50 12.77 7.43
CA ASN A 145 -35.96 14.13 7.08
C ASN A 145 -36.91 14.73 8.14
N ASP A 146 -37.49 13.89 9.00
CA ASP A 146 -38.37 14.32 10.09
C ASP A 146 -37.56 15.16 11.11
N PRO A 147 -37.84 16.48 11.23
CA PRO A 147 -37.15 17.35 12.17
C PRO A 147 -37.37 16.93 13.64
N SER A 148 -38.53 16.33 13.93
CA SER A 148 -38.92 15.88 15.26
C SER A 148 -38.30 14.53 15.64
N ARG A 149 -37.97 13.69 14.64
CA ARG A 149 -37.43 12.33 14.86
C ARG A 149 -36.30 11.98 13.87
N LYS A 150 -35.21 12.76 13.90
CA LYS A 150 -34.00 12.45 13.13
C LYS A 150 -33.45 11.06 13.50
N ARG A 151 -33.52 10.12 12.56
CA ARG A 151 -32.89 8.79 12.66
C ARG A 151 -31.47 8.87 12.12
N TYR A 152 -30.48 8.51 12.92
CA TYR A 152 -29.06 8.49 12.53
C TYR A 152 -28.66 7.07 12.17
N GLN A 153 -28.82 6.72 10.90
CA GLN A 153 -28.66 5.36 10.41
C GLN A 153 -27.32 5.19 9.68
N VAL A 154 -26.68 4.05 9.93
CA VAL A 154 -25.50 3.57 9.21
C VAL A 154 -25.88 2.26 8.53
N SER A 155 -25.48 2.08 7.28
CA SER A 155 -25.76 0.88 6.53
C SER A 155 -24.62 0.44 5.61
N ILE A 156 -24.50 -0.87 5.45
CA ILE A 156 -23.65 -1.52 4.44
C ILE A 156 -24.52 -2.56 3.75
N GLU A 157 -24.46 -2.61 2.43
CA GLU A 157 -25.10 -3.63 1.63
C GLU A 157 -24.14 -4.16 0.58
N ILE A 158 -23.92 -5.47 0.56
CA ILE A 158 -22.97 -6.12 -0.33
C ILE A 158 -23.56 -7.41 -0.91
N SER A 159 -22.85 -7.99 -1.89
CA SER A 159 -23.23 -9.28 -2.45
C SER A 159 -23.23 -10.38 -1.40
N LYS A 160 -24.20 -11.32 -1.48
CA LYS A 160 -24.30 -12.45 -0.55
C LYS A 160 -23.01 -13.28 -0.45
N LYS A 161 -22.21 -13.37 -1.53
CA LYS A 161 -20.92 -14.08 -1.51
C LYS A 161 -19.92 -13.49 -0.49
N ASP A 162 -20.07 -12.21 -0.15
CA ASP A 162 -19.19 -11.48 0.76
C ASP A 162 -19.79 -11.38 2.19
N ARG A 163 -20.82 -12.17 2.53
CA ARG A 163 -21.47 -12.15 3.86
C ARG A 163 -20.49 -12.31 5.02
N SER A 164 -19.45 -13.13 4.87
CA SER A 164 -18.43 -13.31 5.90
C SER A 164 -17.70 -12.00 6.24
N HIS A 165 -17.57 -11.09 5.27
CA HIS A 165 -16.99 -9.78 5.48
C HIS A 165 -17.87 -8.88 6.34
N LEU A 166 -19.19 -8.92 6.12
CA LEU A 166 -20.14 -8.21 6.95
C LEU A 166 -20.15 -8.74 8.39
N VAL A 167 -19.94 -10.05 8.59
CA VAL A 167 -19.72 -10.64 9.92
C VAL A 167 -18.46 -10.07 10.58
N LYS A 168 -17.35 -9.93 9.84
CA LYS A 168 -16.13 -9.28 10.35
C LYS A 168 -16.40 -7.83 10.76
N PHE A 169 -17.13 -7.06 9.94
CA PHE A 169 -17.53 -5.69 10.28
C PHE A 169 -18.34 -5.67 11.58
N CYS A 170 -19.38 -6.51 11.70
CA CYS A 170 -20.21 -6.58 12.90
C CYS A 170 -19.36 -6.85 14.14
N ARG A 171 -18.42 -7.79 14.09
CA ARG A 171 -17.51 -8.09 15.20
C ARG A 171 -16.60 -6.90 15.54
N ALA A 172 -16.02 -6.24 14.54
CA ALA A 172 -15.13 -5.09 14.74
C ALA A 172 -15.85 -3.96 15.49
N VAL A 173 -17.07 -3.62 15.07
CA VAL A 173 -17.86 -2.54 15.68
C VAL A 173 -18.69 -2.97 16.90
N GLY A 174 -18.80 -4.26 17.19
CA GLY A 174 -19.58 -4.78 18.32
C GLY A 174 -21.10 -4.90 18.05
N LEU A 175 -21.49 -5.09 16.79
CA LEU A 175 -22.86 -5.47 16.41
C LEU A 175 -23.04 -6.99 16.47
N ASN A 176 -24.26 -7.44 16.78
CA ASN A 176 -24.62 -8.84 16.68
C ASN A 176 -24.73 -9.26 15.20
N PRO A 177 -23.90 -10.22 14.70
CA PRO A 177 -23.97 -10.70 13.32
C PRO A 177 -25.31 -11.33 12.93
N ALA A 178 -26.14 -11.76 13.89
CA ALA A 178 -27.50 -12.25 13.63
C ALA A 178 -28.44 -11.17 13.05
N LYS A 179 -28.06 -9.89 13.13
CA LYS A 179 -28.81 -8.77 12.52
C LYS A 179 -28.54 -8.59 11.04
N ILE A 180 -27.65 -9.37 10.44
CA ILE A 180 -27.41 -9.34 9.00
C ILE A 180 -28.67 -9.85 8.30
N GLY A 181 -29.35 -8.94 7.60
CA GLY A 181 -30.49 -9.28 6.76
C GLY A 181 -30.05 -9.74 5.38
N GLU A 182 -30.94 -10.45 4.69
CA GLU A 182 -30.78 -10.79 3.29
C GLU A 182 -31.93 -10.18 2.48
N ARG A 183 -31.67 -9.79 1.23
CA ARG A 183 -32.72 -9.43 0.28
C ARG A 183 -32.29 -9.73 -1.14
N THR A 184 -33.25 -9.85 -2.04
CA THR A 184 -33.01 -9.96 -3.48
C THR A 184 -33.45 -8.68 -4.17
N LYS A 185 -32.57 -8.08 -4.96
CA LYS A 185 -32.93 -6.97 -5.87
C LYS A 185 -32.96 -7.47 -7.30
N ILE A 186 -33.93 -7.03 -8.07
CA ILE A 186 -33.98 -7.28 -9.52
C ILE A 186 -33.44 -6.02 -10.20
N LEU A 187 -32.31 -6.15 -10.90
CA LEU A 187 -31.70 -5.08 -11.70
C LEU A 187 -31.46 -5.63 -13.10
N ASN A 188 -31.93 -4.95 -14.14
CA ASN A 188 -31.83 -5.40 -15.54
C ASN A 188 -32.32 -6.85 -15.73
N ASN A 189 -33.48 -7.19 -15.17
CA ASN A 189 -34.06 -8.54 -15.15
C ASN A 189 -33.18 -9.64 -14.53
N LYS A 190 -32.07 -9.27 -13.88
CA LYS A 190 -31.18 -10.20 -13.16
C LYS A 190 -31.43 -10.10 -11.66
N LYS A 191 -31.53 -11.26 -11.01
CA LYS A 191 -31.68 -11.37 -9.56
C LYS A 191 -30.32 -11.24 -8.88
N HIS A 192 -30.16 -10.23 -8.06
CA HIS A 192 -28.98 -9.99 -7.24
C HIS A 192 -29.29 -10.31 -5.78
N ARG A 193 -28.65 -11.34 -5.23
CA ARG A 193 -28.76 -11.70 -3.81
C ARG A 193 -27.80 -10.83 -2.99
N LEU A 194 -28.35 -10.08 -2.06
CA LEU A 194 -27.64 -9.11 -1.24
C LEU A 194 -27.79 -9.47 0.24
N VAL A 195 -26.78 -9.07 1.01
CA VAL A 195 -26.79 -9.09 2.46
C VAL A 195 -26.53 -7.68 2.95
N TYR A 196 -27.19 -7.29 4.04
CA TYR A 196 -27.12 -5.94 4.54
C TYR A 196 -27.12 -5.89 6.06
N ILE A 197 -26.53 -4.82 6.60
CA ILE A 197 -26.68 -4.42 7.99
C ILE A 197 -27.17 -2.99 8.01
N ILE A 198 -28.16 -2.72 8.84
CA ILE A 198 -28.71 -1.38 9.07
C ILE A 198 -28.87 -1.22 10.57
N PHE A 199 -28.32 -0.14 11.13
CA PHE A 199 -28.45 0.14 12.56
C PHE A 199 -28.43 1.64 12.82
N THR A 200 -28.97 2.05 13.97
CA THR A 200 -28.99 3.45 14.39
C THR A 200 -27.96 3.68 15.49
N CYS A 201 -27.13 4.70 15.33
CA CYS A 201 -26.15 5.09 16.33
C CYS A 201 -25.70 6.54 16.06
N LYS A 202 -26.25 7.50 16.80
CA LYS A 202 -25.93 8.92 16.59
C LYS A 202 -24.43 9.23 16.75
N PRO A 203 -23.73 8.76 17.80
CA PRO A 203 -22.31 9.04 17.95
C PRO A 203 -21.48 8.52 16.77
N MET A 204 -21.71 7.29 16.35
CA MET A 204 -20.99 6.68 15.23
C MET A 204 -21.29 7.38 13.90
N PHE A 205 -22.56 7.70 13.65
CA PHE A 205 -22.98 8.49 12.51
C PHE A 205 -22.23 9.82 12.44
N GLN A 206 -22.17 10.54 13.56
CA GLN A 206 -21.49 11.83 13.64
C GLN A 206 -19.98 11.69 13.44
N ASP A 207 -19.36 10.65 14.01
CA ASP A 207 -17.95 10.38 13.79
C ASP A 207 -17.67 10.14 12.29
N ILE A 208 -18.49 9.34 11.61
CA ILE A 208 -18.38 9.07 10.16
C ILE A 208 -18.65 10.32 9.30
N GLU A 209 -19.66 11.11 9.66
CA GLU A 209 -19.98 12.38 8.99
C GLU A 209 -18.83 13.37 9.12
N ASN A 210 -18.26 13.54 10.32
CA ASN A 210 -17.12 14.42 10.58
C ASN A 210 -15.86 14.00 9.81
N LEU A 211 -15.66 12.69 9.60
CA LEU A 211 -14.59 12.16 8.75
C LEU A 211 -14.79 12.47 7.25
N GLY A 212 -15.94 13.02 6.86
CA GLY A 212 -16.21 13.54 5.52
C GLY A 212 -16.90 12.56 4.58
N LEU A 213 -17.62 11.54 5.08
CA LEU A 213 -18.25 10.53 4.22
C LEU A 213 -19.29 11.14 3.25
N ARG A 214 -20.06 12.15 3.68
CA ARG A 214 -21.09 12.77 2.81
C ARG A 214 -20.47 13.50 1.65
N GLU A 215 -19.50 14.35 1.96
CA GLU A 215 -18.73 15.13 1.01
C GLU A 215 -18.00 14.21 0.02
N PHE A 216 -17.43 13.11 0.52
CA PHE A 216 -16.81 12.09 -0.34
C PHE A 216 -17.82 11.46 -1.32
N LYS A 217 -19.03 11.12 -0.86
CA LYS A 217 -20.09 10.56 -1.72
C LYS A 217 -20.65 11.59 -2.71
N GLU A 218 -20.56 12.88 -2.38
CA GLU A 218 -20.94 13.99 -3.27
C GLU A 218 -19.91 14.22 -4.39
N GLY A 219 -18.65 13.83 -4.18
CA GLY A 219 -17.58 13.91 -5.20
C GLY A 219 -16.36 14.72 -4.76
N ASN A 220 -16.27 15.07 -3.48
CA ASN A 220 -15.12 15.78 -2.92
C ASN A 220 -13.98 14.82 -2.58
N GLU A 221 -12.78 15.35 -2.42
CA GLU A 221 -11.63 14.58 -1.93
C GLU A 221 -11.87 14.01 -0.53
N LEU A 222 -11.13 12.96 -0.16
CA LEU A 222 -11.13 12.48 1.20
C LEU A 222 -10.51 13.53 2.12
N LYS A 223 -11.19 13.84 3.22
CA LYS A 223 -10.63 14.67 4.31
C LYS A 223 -9.47 13.97 5.03
N PHE A 224 -9.38 12.64 4.93
CA PHE A 224 -8.28 11.89 5.48
C PHE A 224 -6.97 12.22 4.76
N ASN A 225 -5.94 12.62 5.52
CA ASN A 225 -4.64 12.98 4.96
C ASN A 225 -3.89 11.73 4.46
N LEU A 226 -3.98 11.46 3.16
CA LEU A 226 -3.29 10.35 2.51
C LEU A 226 -1.76 10.58 2.49
N LYS A 227 -1.02 9.58 2.95
CA LYS A 227 0.45 9.58 3.04
C LYS A 227 1.00 8.18 2.72
N ASN A 228 2.32 8.08 2.59
CA ASN A 228 3.03 6.81 2.43
C ASN A 228 3.17 6.10 3.79
N ASN A 229 2.05 5.66 4.38
CA ASN A 229 2.02 4.98 5.68
C ASN A 229 0.92 3.91 5.76
N ASN A 230 1.00 3.08 6.80
CA ASN A 230 0.11 1.93 6.99
C ASN A 230 -1.39 2.29 7.10
N LEU A 231 -1.73 3.44 7.71
CA LEU A 231 -3.12 3.86 7.86
C LEU A 231 -3.73 4.27 6.52
N SER A 232 -3.01 5.05 5.71
CA SER A 232 -3.46 5.41 4.36
C SER A 232 -3.61 4.17 3.47
N TYR A 233 -2.72 3.18 3.61
CA TYR A 233 -2.84 1.90 2.91
C TYR A 233 -4.06 1.11 3.33
N ALA A 234 -4.38 1.07 4.63
CA ALA A 234 -5.58 0.39 5.13
C ALA A 234 -6.84 1.08 4.63
N LEU A 235 -6.86 2.42 4.59
CA LEU A 235 -7.96 3.20 4.04
C LEU A 235 -8.22 2.85 2.58
N LEU A 236 -7.17 2.93 1.76
CA LEU A 236 -7.26 2.61 0.34
C LEU A 236 -7.65 1.16 0.11
N LEU A 237 -7.15 0.22 0.94
CA LEU A 237 -7.55 -1.18 0.87
C LEU A 237 -9.05 -1.34 1.10
N GLY A 238 -9.62 -0.64 2.09
CA GLY A 238 -11.06 -0.65 2.33
C GLY A 238 -11.86 -0.19 1.12
N ILE A 239 -11.45 0.92 0.49
CA ILE A 239 -12.12 1.45 -0.70
C ILE A 239 -11.96 0.48 -1.88
N TYR A 240 -10.75 -0.05 -2.10
CA TYR A 240 -10.49 -1.06 -3.14
C TYR A 240 -11.28 -2.35 -2.90
N ASP A 241 -11.50 -2.75 -1.65
CA ASP A 241 -12.29 -3.93 -1.34
C ASP A 241 -13.77 -3.75 -1.69
N GLY A 242 -14.30 -2.53 -1.69
CA GLY A 242 -15.59 -2.26 -2.33
C GLY A 242 -15.48 -2.11 -3.85
N ASP A 243 -14.77 -1.08 -4.32
CA ASP A 243 -14.85 -0.62 -5.72
C ASP A 243 -13.74 -1.13 -6.64
N GLY A 244 -12.80 -1.91 -6.12
CA GLY A 244 -11.69 -2.51 -6.88
C GLY A 244 -12.09 -3.70 -7.74
N LYS A 245 -11.39 -3.88 -8.85
CA LYS A 245 -11.53 -5.04 -9.74
C LYS A 245 -10.87 -6.27 -9.12
N GLU A 246 -11.64 -7.33 -8.91
CA GLU A 246 -11.13 -8.62 -8.46
C GLU A 246 -10.03 -9.14 -9.41
N GLY A 247 -8.88 -9.53 -8.83
CA GLY A 247 -7.75 -10.08 -9.58
C GLY A 247 -6.97 -9.09 -10.45
N GLY A 248 -7.27 -7.78 -10.40
CA GLY A 248 -6.60 -6.72 -11.15
C GLY A 248 -6.19 -5.53 -10.28
N THR A 249 -5.52 -4.52 -10.85
CA THR A 249 -5.07 -3.33 -10.11
C THR A 249 -6.00 -2.12 -10.25
N ILE A 250 -7.15 -2.30 -10.87
CA ILE A 250 -8.08 -1.21 -11.21
C ILE A 250 -8.99 -0.92 -10.03
N ILE A 251 -9.18 0.35 -9.73
CA ILE A 251 -10.26 0.86 -8.88
C ILE A 251 -11.27 1.62 -9.76
N TYR A 252 -12.56 1.40 -9.51
CA TYR A 252 -13.64 2.15 -10.14
C TYR A 252 -14.14 3.22 -9.16
N SER A 253 -14.53 4.40 -9.65
CA SER A 253 -15.20 5.39 -8.79
C SER A 253 -15.99 6.38 -9.63
N THR A 254 -17.08 6.89 -9.06
CA THR A 254 -17.77 8.08 -9.60
C THR A 254 -17.14 9.39 -9.08
N ASN A 255 -16.23 9.31 -8.11
CA ASN A 255 -15.53 10.44 -7.52
C ASN A 255 -14.15 10.62 -8.19
N TYR A 256 -14.11 11.46 -9.22
CA TYR A 256 -12.88 11.77 -9.95
C TYR A 256 -11.82 12.45 -9.06
N SER A 257 -12.24 13.38 -8.21
CA SER A 257 -11.37 14.14 -7.30
C SER A 257 -10.57 13.21 -6.39
N PHE A 258 -11.21 12.16 -5.86
CA PHE A 258 -10.53 11.13 -5.09
C PHE A 258 -9.47 10.36 -5.90
N LEU A 259 -9.78 9.95 -7.13
CA LEU A 259 -8.82 9.26 -7.98
C LEU A 259 -7.62 10.16 -8.30
N LEU A 260 -7.86 11.44 -8.54
CA LEU A 260 -6.81 12.45 -8.76
C LEU A 260 -5.97 12.66 -7.50
N GLN A 261 -6.60 12.69 -6.32
CA GLN A 261 -5.92 12.76 -5.02
C GLN A 261 -4.94 11.58 -4.85
N ILE A 262 -5.38 10.33 -5.12
CA ILE A 262 -4.50 9.15 -5.09
C ILE A 262 -3.36 9.31 -6.09
N LYS A 263 -3.67 9.69 -7.33
CA LYS A 263 -2.69 9.88 -8.40
C LYS A 263 -1.57 10.82 -7.97
N ASN A 264 -1.92 11.96 -7.39
CA ASN A 264 -0.99 12.99 -6.96
C ASN A 264 -0.16 12.55 -5.76
N VAL A 265 -0.80 12.01 -4.71
CA VAL A 265 -0.11 11.60 -3.47
C VAL A 265 0.91 10.48 -3.72
N TYR A 266 0.55 9.50 -4.55
CA TYR A 266 1.40 8.35 -4.84
C TYR A 266 2.19 8.47 -6.15
N LYS A 267 2.14 9.63 -6.80
CA LYS A 267 2.85 9.95 -8.04
C LYS A 267 2.66 8.88 -9.13
N ILE A 268 1.42 8.43 -9.29
CA ILE A 268 1.07 7.37 -10.26
C ILE A 268 0.97 8.01 -11.65
N LYS A 269 1.67 7.43 -12.63
CA LYS A 269 1.71 7.99 -14.00
C LYS A 269 0.44 7.69 -14.81
N THR A 270 -0.20 6.56 -14.55
CA THR A 270 -1.36 6.10 -15.31
C THR A 270 -2.47 7.14 -15.32
N GLU A 271 -3.17 7.24 -16.45
CA GLU A 271 -4.29 8.16 -16.61
C GLU A 271 -5.56 7.61 -15.97
N ILE A 272 -6.41 8.53 -15.51
CA ILE A 272 -7.75 8.20 -15.05
C ILE A 272 -8.64 8.24 -16.28
N ARG A 273 -9.28 7.11 -16.60
CA ARG A 273 -10.11 6.99 -17.81
C ARG A 273 -11.57 7.04 -17.44
N LYS A 274 -12.36 7.78 -18.20
CA LYS A 274 -13.82 7.70 -18.13
C LYS A 274 -14.24 6.39 -18.79
N ARG A 275 -15.05 5.59 -18.10
CA ARG A 275 -15.60 4.36 -18.67
C ARG A 275 -16.82 4.71 -19.50
N GLU A 276 -16.73 4.50 -20.79
CA GLU A 276 -17.91 4.46 -21.66
C GLU A 276 -18.74 3.24 -21.27
N VAL A 277 -20.02 3.46 -21.06
CA VAL A 277 -20.98 2.40 -20.74
C VAL A 277 -21.83 2.30 -21.99
N ASP A 278 -21.95 1.10 -22.54
CA ASP A 278 -22.85 0.82 -23.67
C ASP A 278 -24.20 1.48 -23.40
N GLU A 279 -24.74 2.16 -24.42
CA GLU A 279 -26.03 2.84 -24.31
C GLU A 279 -27.08 1.87 -23.78
N LEU A 280 -27.66 2.18 -22.62
CA LEU A 280 -28.82 1.46 -22.12
C LEU A 280 -29.94 1.61 -23.17
N SER A 281 -30.69 0.55 -23.46
CA SER A 281 -31.89 0.65 -24.28
C SER A 281 -32.82 1.73 -23.74
N GLU A 282 -33.58 2.40 -24.62
CA GLU A 282 -34.49 3.51 -24.25
C GLU A 282 -35.45 3.14 -23.09
N GLU A 283 -35.92 1.88 -23.05
CA GLU A 283 -36.75 1.35 -21.96
C GLU A 283 -36.04 1.30 -20.59
N LEU A 284 -34.72 1.09 -20.58
CA LEU A 284 -33.89 1.06 -19.37
C LEU A 284 -33.44 2.46 -18.93
N LYS A 285 -33.34 3.44 -19.85
CA LYS A 285 -33.01 4.84 -19.53
C LYS A 285 -34.03 5.48 -18.57
N PHE A 286 -35.32 5.13 -18.70
CA PHE A 286 -36.38 5.59 -17.80
C PHE A 286 -36.31 4.97 -16.40
N LYS A 287 -35.78 3.75 -16.26
CA LYS A 287 -35.72 3.00 -14.98
C LYS A 287 -34.39 3.16 -14.23
N ILE A 288 -33.30 3.45 -14.93
CA ILE A 288 -31.95 3.56 -14.36
C ILE A 288 -31.26 4.78 -14.96
N LYS A 289 -31.56 5.97 -14.44
CA LYS A 289 -30.69 7.13 -14.65
C LYS A 289 -29.41 6.92 -13.87
N ARG A 290 -28.32 6.48 -14.52
CA ARG A 290 -26.98 6.71 -13.99
C ARG A 290 -26.75 8.22 -13.99
N THR A 291 -26.76 8.83 -12.80
CA THR A 291 -26.63 10.28 -12.65
C THR A 291 -25.19 10.77 -12.76
N LYS A 292 -24.19 9.88 -12.58
CA LYS A 292 -22.77 10.23 -12.61
C LYS A 292 -21.96 9.27 -13.49
N PRO A 293 -20.95 9.77 -14.24
CA PRO A 293 -20.01 8.93 -14.96
C PRO A 293 -19.18 8.06 -14.00
N ILE A 294 -18.73 6.90 -14.47
CA ILE A 294 -17.81 6.03 -13.75
C ILE A 294 -16.42 6.18 -14.37
N TYR A 295 -15.42 6.35 -13.52
CA TYR A 295 -14.02 6.40 -13.90
C TYR A 295 -13.31 5.13 -13.46
N GLU A 296 -12.29 4.75 -14.20
CA GLU A 296 -11.36 3.68 -13.85
C GLU A 296 -9.95 4.22 -13.71
N PHE A 297 -9.22 3.69 -12.72
CA PHE A 297 -7.86 4.09 -12.45
C PHE A 297 -7.02 2.87 -12.08
N ALA A 298 -5.95 2.61 -12.82
CA ALA A 298 -5.05 1.50 -12.53
C ALA A 298 -4.00 1.92 -11.49
N LEU A 299 -4.00 1.23 -10.36
CA LEU A 299 -3.02 1.43 -9.29
C LEU A 299 -1.70 0.73 -9.63
N ASN A 300 -0.60 1.27 -9.10
CA ASN A 300 0.71 0.62 -9.19
C ASN A 300 0.72 -0.70 -8.38
N PRO A 301 1.29 -1.80 -8.91
CA PRO A 301 1.38 -3.09 -8.20
C PRO A 301 1.99 -2.98 -6.78
N ASN A 302 3.03 -2.17 -6.62
CA ASN A 302 3.68 -1.93 -5.32
C ASN A 302 2.70 -1.28 -4.32
N LEU A 303 1.95 -0.25 -4.74
CA LEU A 303 0.95 0.39 -3.89
C LEU A 303 -0.11 -0.64 -3.45
N LEU A 304 -0.61 -1.44 -4.38
CA LEU A 304 -1.62 -2.45 -4.07
C LEU A 304 -1.08 -3.54 -3.14
N ASN A 305 0.17 -3.99 -3.32
CA ASN A 305 0.81 -4.92 -2.39
C ASN A 305 0.90 -4.31 -0.97
N LYS A 306 1.34 -3.05 -0.84
CA LYS A 306 1.36 -2.34 0.45
C LYS A 306 -0.02 -2.18 1.08
N MET A 307 -1.04 -1.92 0.27
CA MET A 307 -2.45 -1.95 0.70
C MET A 307 -2.78 -3.32 1.31
N MET A 308 -2.50 -4.42 0.60
CA MET A 308 -2.75 -5.78 1.10
C MET A 308 -2.00 -6.08 2.41
N ASP A 309 -0.77 -5.61 2.57
CA ASP A 309 0.01 -5.78 3.80
C ASP A 309 -0.56 -5.02 5.00
N SER A 310 -1.23 -3.90 4.75
CA SER A 310 -1.65 -2.99 5.83
C SER A 310 -2.73 -3.53 6.76
N TYR A 311 -3.57 -4.44 6.26
CA TYR A 311 -4.64 -5.07 7.01
C TYR A 311 -4.99 -6.45 6.46
N HIS A 312 -4.76 -7.50 7.25
CA HIS A 312 -4.89 -8.89 6.83
C HIS A 312 -6.36 -9.37 6.78
N ASN A 313 -7.25 -8.77 7.56
CA ASN A 313 -8.64 -9.19 7.71
C ASN A 313 -9.60 -8.63 6.63
N SER A 314 -9.06 -8.19 5.50
CA SER A 314 -9.79 -7.64 4.36
C SER A 314 -10.57 -8.73 3.56
N LEU A 315 -11.16 -8.39 2.40
CA LEU A 315 -11.86 -9.34 1.53
C LEU A 315 -10.90 -10.33 0.86
N THR A 316 -10.94 -11.60 1.30
CA THR A 316 -10.02 -12.65 0.86
C THR A 316 -9.93 -12.78 -0.67
N ARG A 317 -11.06 -12.75 -1.39
CA ARG A 317 -11.08 -12.92 -2.86
C ARG A 317 -10.34 -11.81 -3.63
N LYS A 318 -10.17 -10.64 -3.03
CA LYS A 318 -9.47 -9.49 -3.63
C LYS A 318 -7.99 -9.45 -3.30
N ARG A 319 -7.50 -10.33 -2.40
CA ARG A 319 -6.10 -10.37 -1.94
C ARG A 319 -5.19 -11.13 -2.90
N LYS A 320 -5.02 -10.60 -4.11
CA LYS A 320 -4.02 -11.09 -5.08
C LYS A 320 -2.74 -10.26 -4.97
N ARG A 321 -1.59 -10.93 -4.97
CA ARG A 321 -0.28 -10.26 -5.09
C ARG A 321 0.04 -10.02 -6.56
N PHE A 322 0.56 -8.83 -6.83
CA PHE A 322 0.95 -8.45 -8.18
C PHE A 322 2.48 -8.35 -8.25
N SER A 323 3.03 -8.91 -9.32
CA SER A 323 4.46 -8.85 -9.58
C SER A 323 4.90 -7.39 -9.79
N GLU A 324 5.95 -6.97 -9.10
CA GLU A 324 6.55 -5.65 -9.28
C GLU A 324 7.32 -5.51 -10.60
N GLN A 325 7.38 -6.56 -11.43
CA GLN A 325 8.21 -6.63 -12.64
C GLN A 325 8.02 -5.45 -13.60
N LEU A 326 6.83 -4.84 -13.70
CA LEU A 326 6.61 -3.64 -14.51
C LEU A 326 7.36 -2.40 -13.96
N HIS A 327 7.39 -2.22 -12.64
CA HIS A 327 8.12 -1.12 -12.02
C HIS A 327 9.63 -1.40 -11.97
N VAL A 328 10.01 -2.67 -11.80
CA VAL A 328 11.39 -3.12 -11.99
C VAL A 328 11.85 -2.79 -13.41
N MET A 329 11.01 -3.00 -14.43
CA MET A 329 11.33 -2.66 -15.81
C MET A 329 11.61 -1.17 -16.00
N GLU A 330 10.73 -0.31 -15.50
CA GLU A 330 10.89 1.13 -15.59
C GLU A 330 12.09 1.65 -14.78
N THR A 331 12.37 1.03 -13.62
CA THR A 331 13.57 1.31 -12.82
C THR A 331 14.84 0.91 -13.55
N ILE A 332 14.85 -0.24 -14.25
CA ILE A 332 15.98 -0.65 -15.09
C ILE A 332 16.15 0.36 -16.24
N LYS A 333 15.07 0.73 -16.93
CA LYS A 333 15.10 1.71 -18.02
C LYS A 333 15.72 3.04 -17.57
N ASN A 334 15.33 3.55 -16.40
CA ASN A 334 15.90 4.77 -15.83
C ASN A 334 17.38 4.64 -15.45
N LYS A 335 17.81 3.47 -14.97
CA LYS A 335 19.22 3.21 -14.62
C LYS A 335 20.11 3.09 -15.86
N ILE A 336 19.63 2.41 -16.90
CA ILE A 336 20.39 2.13 -18.12
C ILE A 336 20.32 3.31 -19.09
N ARG A 337 19.24 4.10 -19.03
CA ARG A 337 18.97 5.33 -19.78
C ARG A 337 18.78 5.18 -21.29
N SER A 338 19.50 4.28 -21.95
CA SER A 338 19.37 4.09 -23.39
C SER A 338 19.73 2.67 -23.88
N PRO A 339 19.26 2.26 -25.08
CA PRO A 339 19.60 0.98 -25.71
C PRO A 339 21.11 0.77 -25.92
N GLU A 340 21.85 1.82 -26.26
CA GLU A 340 23.29 1.75 -26.55
C GLU A 340 24.08 1.43 -25.27
N VAL A 341 23.65 2.00 -24.14
CA VAL A 341 24.22 1.70 -22.82
C VAL A 341 23.92 0.25 -22.44
N LEU A 342 22.68 -0.23 -22.69
CA LEU A 342 22.31 -1.62 -22.44
C LEU A 342 23.21 -2.58 -23.23
N GLU A 343 23.39 -2.31 -24.52
CA GLU A 343 24.25 -3.09 -25.41
C GLU A 343 25.70 -3.14 -24.91
N LYS A 344 26.30 -1.98 -24.61
CA LYS A 344 27.69 -1.90 -24.14
C LYS A 344 27.90 -2.69 -22.85
N VAL A 345 26.96 -2.59 -21.91
CA VAL A 345 27.08 -3.28 -20.63
C VAL A 345 26.86 -4.79 -20.79
N ILE A 346 25.94 -5.22 -21.67
CA ILE A 346 25.75 -6.64 -22.04
C ILE A 346 27.01 -7.21 -22.70
N LYS A 347 27.63 -6.51 -23.65
CA LYS A 347 28.91 -6.93 -24.28
C LYS A 347 30.00 -7.17 -23.25
N THR A 348 30.06 -6.31 -22.24
CA THR A 348 31.10 -6.34 -21.22
C THR A 348 30.88 -7.47 -20.18
N HIS A 349 29.69 -7.53 -19.60
CA HIS A 349 29.40 -8.36 -18.41
C HIS A 349 28.60 -9.62 -18.71
N GLY A 350 27.85 -9.64 -19.82
CA GLY A 350 26.84 -10.66 -20.13
C GLY A 350 25.52 -10.42 -19.39
N LYS A 351 24.41 -10.93 -19.96
CA LYS A 351 23.04 -10.73 -19.44
C LYS A 351 22.87 -11.25 -18.01
N GLU A 352 23.41 -12.41 -17.67
CA GLU A 352 23.26 -13.02 -16.33
C GLU A 352 23.91 -12.20 -15.21
N LYS A 353 25.14 -11.74 -15.41
CA LYS A 353 25.87 -10.93 -14.42
C LYS A 353 25.23 -9.56 -14.27
N LEU A 354 24.79 -8.96 -15.39
CA LEU A 354 24.07 -7.69 -15.38
C LEU A 354 22.74 -7.80 -14.62
N ALA A 355 21.98 -8.88 -14.82
CA ALA A 355 20.74 -9.12 -14.10
C ALA A 355 20.97 -9.17 -12.57
N LYS A 356 22.03 -9.87 -12.12
CA LYS A 356 22.43 -9.90 -10.70
C LYS A 356 22.81 -8.51 -10.17
N MET A 357 23.60 -7.73 -10.92
CA MET A 357 24.01 -6.36 -10.52
C MET A 357 22.82 -5.41 -10.38
N LEU A 358 21.83 -5.55 -11.26
CA LEU A 358 20.61 -4.73 -11.22
C LEU A 358 19.58 -5.21 -10.19
N LYS A 359 19.81 -6.37 -9.56
CA LYS A 359 18.89 -7.06 -8.65
C LYS A 359 17.56 -7.43 -9.32
N VAL A 360 17.62 -7.96 -10.55
CA VAL A 360 16.45 -8.32 -11.36
C VAL A 360 16.58 -9.72 -11.93
N SER A 361 15.46 -10.34 -12.31
CA SER A 361 15.48 -11.67 -12.92
C SER A 361 16.09 -11.63 -14.33
N PHE A 362 16.70 -12.72 -14.78
CA PHE A 362 17.22 -12.85 -16.14
C PHE A 362 16.11 -12.60 -17.19
N ASN A 363 14.92 -13.16 -16.99
CA ASN A 363 13.78 -12.97 -17.89
C ASN A 363 13.33 -11.52 -17.97
N THR A 364 13.43 -10.77 -16.87
CA THR A 364 13.14 -9.32 -16.85
C THR A 364 14.13 -8.59 -17.76
N LEU A 365 15.43 -8.78 -17.55
CA LEU A 365 16.44 -8.16 -18.41
C LEU A 365 16.33 -8.61 -19.88
N HIS A 366 15.98 -9.87 -20.12
CA HIS A 366 15.79 -10.41 -21.46
C HIS A 366 14.62 -9.74 -22.20
N LYS A 367 13.48 -9.55 -21.52
CA LYS A 367 12.34 -8.79 -22.07
C LYS A 367 12.72 -7.35 -22.41
N LEU A 368 13.53 -6.68 -21.58
CA LEU A 368 14.03 -5.34 -21.91
C LEU A 368 14.91 -5.35 -23.16
N SER A 369 15.79 -6.35 -23.30
CA SER A 369 16.62 -6.49 -24.50
C SER A 369 15.78 -6.69 -25.75
N ILE A 370 14.67 -7.44 -25.69
CA ILE A 370 13.74 -7.61 -26.81
C ILE A 370 13.04 -6.27 -27.11
N GLU A 371 12.54 -5.59 -26.06
CA GLU A 371 11.84 -4.32 -26.22
C GLU A 371 12.69 -3.21 -26.85
N TRP A 372 13.99 -3.17 -26.51
CA TRP A 372 14.95 -2.19 -27.04
C TRP A 372 15.73 -2.67 -28.27
N ASP A 373 15.34 -3.81 -28.85
CA ASP A 373 16.01 -4.46 -29.99
C ASP A 373 17.52 -4.69 -29.79
N VAL A 374 17.93 -4.95 -28.55
CA VAL A 374 19.32 -5.20 -28.16
C VAL A 374 19.61 -6.70 -28.24
N ASN A 375 19.91 -7.19 -29.44
CA ASN A 375 20.26 -8.60 -29.67
C ASN A 375 21.78 -8.83 -29.65
N VAL A 376 22.35 -8.83 -28.44
CA VAL A 376 23.80 -8.89 -28.29
C VAL A 376 24.21 -10.16 -27.56
N LYS A 377 24.99 -11.00 -28.24
CA LYS A 377 25.65 -12.16 -27.63
C LYS A 377 26.86 -11.67 -26.83
N LYS A 378 27.16 -12.37 -25.72
CA LYS A 378 28.38 -12.12 -24.93
C LYS A 378 29.58 -12.30 -25.85
N ILE A 379 30.46 -11.29 -25.93
CA ILE A 379 31.72 -11.38 -26.67
C ILE A 379 32.43 -12.66 -26.23
N SER A 380 32.71 -13.54 -27.19
CA SER A 380 33.31 -14.83 -26.93
C SER A 380 34.69 -14.63 -26.29
N ALA A 381 35.16 -15.64 -25.56
CA ALA A 381 36.49 -15.56 -24.96
C ALA A 381 37.58 -15.37 -26.03
N VAL A 382 37.33 -15.87 -27.25
CA VAL A 382 38.20 -15.71 -28.43
C VAL A 382 38.18 -14.28 -28.94
N GLU A 383 37.01 -13.64 -29.08
CA GLU A 383 36.90 -12.24 -29.51
C GLU A 383 37.50 -11.25 -28.49
N LYS A 384 37.34 -11.52 -27.19
CA LYS A 384 38.04 -10.74 -26.13
C LYS A 384 39.56 -10.85 -26.26
N LEU A 385 40.03 -12.03 -26.65
CA LEU A 385 41.44 -12.29 -26.86
C LEU A 385 41.95 -11.57 -28.11
N LYS A 386 41.19 -11.59 -29.22
CA LYS A 386 41.50 -10.80 -30.42
C LYS A 386 41.67 -9.32 -30.11
N ALA A 387 40.78 -8.74 -29.30
CA ALA A 387 40.87 -7.34 -28.90
C ALA A 387 42.12 -7.02 -28.06
N LYS A 388 42.55 -7.94 -27.18
CA LYS A 388 43.77 -7.77 -26.37
C LYS A 388 45.04 -7.86 -27.20
N VAL A 389 45.09 -8.83 -28.10
CA VAL A 389 46.30 -9.16 -28.85
C VAL A 389 46.43 -8.30 -30.12
N LYS A 390 45.30 -7.77 -30.61
CA LYS A 390 45.12 -6.89 -31.78
C LYS A 390 45.41 -7.55 -33.13
N THR A 391 46.55 -8.24 -33.26
CA THR A 391 46.99 -8.86 -34.52
C THR A 391 47.52 -10.28 -34.30
N LYS A 392 47.56 -11.05 -35.40
CA LYS A 392 48.13 -12.40 -35.41
C LYS A 392 49.61 -12.38 -35.02
N GLU A 393 50.34 -11.39 -35.54
CA GLU A 393 51.79 -11.21 -35.34
C GLU A 393 52.11 -10.93 -33.88
N ASN A 394 51.29 -10.12 -33.19
CA ASN A 394 51.47 -9.88 -31.77
C ASN A 394 51.31 -11.16 -30.94
N LEU A 395 50.36 -12.04 -31.29
CA LEU A 395 50.20 -13.31 -30.57
C LEU A 395 51.41 -14.21 -30.77
N ILE A 396 51.91 -14.27 -32.00
CA ILE A 396 53.09 -15.05 -32.36
C ILE A 396 54.29 -14.52 -31.58
N ASN A 397 54.54 -13.21 -31.60
CA ASN A 397 55.65 -12.58 -30.87
C ASN A 397 55.58 -12.84 -29.36
N MET A 398 54.39 -12.74 -28.76
CA MET A 398 54.21 -13.05 -27.33
C MET A 398 54.50 -14.53 -27.03
N ILE A 399 54.04 -15.45 -27.89
CA ILE A 399 54.28 -16.89 -27.72
C ILE A 399 55.77 -17.23 -27.93
N GLU A 400 56.43 -16.60 -28.88
CA GLU A 400 57.85 -16.79 -29.18
C GLU A 400 58.75 -16.25 -28.06
N THR A 401 58.38 -15.12 -27.47
CA THR A 401 59.18 -14.43 -26.44
C THR A 401 59.00 -15.08 -25.07
N ASP A 402 57.75 -15.29 -24.65
CA ASP A 402 57.42 -15.68 -23.28
C ASP A 402 57.13 -17.17 -23.12
N GLY A 403 56.89 -17.87 -24.23
CA GLY A 403 56.48 -19.27 -24.23
C GLY A 403 55.00 -19.45 -23.93
N LYS A 404 54.41 -20.53 -24.48
CA LYS A 404 52.97 -20.81 -24.48
C LYS A 404 52.31 -20.62 -23.10
N GLU A 405 52.91 -21.14 -22.04
CA GLU A 405 52.33 -21.12 -20.68
C GLU A 405 52.32 -19.72 -20.04
N LYS A 406 53.41 -18.97 -20.17
CA LYS A 406 53.54 -17.61 -19.62
C LYS A 406 52.62 -16.63 -20.34
N THR A 407 52.54 -16.72 -21.68
CA THR A 407 51.60 -15.93 -22.48
C THR A 407 50.14 -16.19 -22.08
N ALA A 408 49.76 -17.45 -21.80
CA ALA A 408 48.41 -17.78 -21.35
C ALA A 408 48.09 -17.19 -19.96
N LYS A 409 49.08 -17.19 -19.05
CA LYS A 409 48.96 -16.61 -17.70
C LYS A 409 48.83 -15.09 -17.75
N GLU A 410 49.63 -14.42 -18.56
CA GLU A 410 49.60 -12.95 -18.74
C GLU A 410 48.29 -12.46 -19.38
N LEU A 411 47.80 -13.19 -20.39
CA LEU A 411 46.52 -12.85 -21.03
C LEU A 411 45.30 -13.21 -20.17
N LYS A 412 45.50 -13.93 -19.06
CA LYS A 412 44.48 -14.45 -18.13
C LYS A 412 43.40 -15.26 -18.87
N ILE A 413 43.82 -16.18 -19.74
CA ILE A 413 42.93 -17.01 -20.57
C ILE A 413 43.15 -18.50 -20.33
N GLY A 414 42.08 -19.28 -20.52
CA GLY A 414 42.17 -20.74 -20.50
C GLY A 414 42.88 -21.28 -21.74
N TYR A 415 43.62 -22.38 -21.58
CA TYR A 415 44.38 -23.05 -22.64
C TYR A 415 43.54 -23.35 -23.89
N LYS A 416 42.30 -23.81 -23.72
CA LYS A 416 41.35 -24.13 -24.80
C LYS A 416 40.96 -22.90 -25.64
N THR A 417 40.77 -21.73 -25.01
CA THR A 417 40.43 -20.49 -25.72
C THR A 417 41.59 -20.00 -26.59
N ARG A 418 42.82 -20.15 -26.09
CA ARG A 418 44.03 -19.81 -26.87
C ARG A 418 44.16 -20.72 -28.09
N LEU A 419 43.98 -22.03 -27.92
CA LEU A 419 44.05 -23.00 -29.02
C LEU A 419 43.02 -22.68 -30.11
N ASN A 420 41.76 -22.43 -29.74
CA ASN A 420 40.74 -22.06 -30.71
C ASN A 420 41.09 -20.79 -31.50
N LEU A 421 41.73 -19.80 -30.87
CA LEU A 421 42.19 -18.60 -31.58
C LEU A 421 43.39 -18.89 -32.49
N MET A 422 44.31 -19.75 -32.05
CA MET A 422 45.44 -20.18 -32.86
C MET A 422 44.96 -20.92 -34.11
N ASP A 423 44.01 -21.85 -33.95
CA ASP A 423 43.41 -22.57 -35.07
C ASP A 423 42.67 -21.60 -36.01
N GLU A 424 41.90 -20.66 -35.47
CA GLU A 424 41.19 -19.65 -36.27
C GLU A 424 42.14 -18.72 -37.06
N TRP A 425 43.27 -18.34 -36.47
CA TRP A 425 44.30 -17.54 -37.15
C TRP A 425 45.28 -18.39 -37.97
N ASN A 426 45.00 -19.68 -38.11
CA ASN A 426 45.81 -20.65 -38.84
C ASN A 426 47.28 -20.64 -38.36
N ILE A 427 47.47 -20.46 -37.05
CA ILE A 427 48.76 -20.58 -36.36
C ILE A 427 48.94 -22.06 -36.05
N LYS A 428 49.67 -22.77 -36.90
CA LYS A 428 49.97 -24.20 -36.69
C LYS A 428 50.48 -24.42 -35.26
N THR A 429 49.87 -25.32 -34.50
CA THR A 429 50.29 -25.67 -33.12
C THR A 429 51.74 -26.16 -33.04
N ASN A 430 52.27 -26.61 -34.19
CA ASN A 430 53.64 -27.00 -34.45
C ASN A 430 54.62 -25.84 -34.60
N TYR A 431 54.17 -24.57 -34.61
CA TYR A 431 55.07 -23.43 -34.69
C TYR A 431 56.06 -23.47 -33.53
N LEU A 432 57.28 -23.84 -33.91
CA LEU A 432 58.52 -23.76 -33.20
C LEU A 432 58.59 -24.67 -31.99
N THR A 433 58.79 -25.97 -32.25
CA THR A 433 59.51 -26.78 -31.26
C THR A 433 60.80 -26.03 -30.89
N LYS A 434 61.28 -26.15 -29.64
CA LYS A 434 62.55 -25.53 -29.22
C LYS A 434 63.69 -25.80 -30.23
N ARG A 435 63.61 -26.91 -30.98
CA ARG A 435 64.49 -27.32 -32.09
C ARG A 435 64.41 -26.41 -33.33
N GLU A 436 63.24 -25.96 -33.79
CA GLU A 436 63.13 -25.08 -34.96
C GLU A 436 63.55 -23.63 -34.66
N LEU A 437 63.25 -23.13 -33.45
CA LEU A 437 63.80 -21.85 -32.96
C LEU A 437 65.32 -21.89 -32.89
N LEU A 438 65.85 -23.04 -32.46
CA LEU A 438 67.29 -23.30 -32.40
C LEU A 438 67.90 -23.31 -33.82
N LYS A 439 67.26 -23.95 -34.81
CA LYS A 439 67.68 -23.88 -36.23
C LYS A 439 67.77 -22.43 -36.71
N LYS A 440 66.75 -21.61 -36.45
CA LYS A 440 66.72 -20.21 -36.87
C LYS A 440 67.80 -19.36 -36.19
N LYS A 441 68.06 -19.59 -34.89
CA LYS A 441 69.10 -18.88 -34.12
C LYS A 441 70.51 -19.27 -34.52
N ILE A 442 70.72 -20.53 -34.90
CA ILE A 442 72.02 -21.04 -35.34
C ILE A 442 72.28 -20.70 -36.81
N GLY A 443 71.21 -20.57 -37.61
CA GLY A 443 71.24 -20.14 -39.00
C GLY A 443 71.50 -21.30 -39.95
N SER A 444 72.67 -21.94 -39.85
CA SER A 444 73.09 -23.00 -40.77
C SER A 444 73.93 -24.10 -40.09
N LYS A 445 74.13 -25.21 -40.81
CA LYS A 445 74.96 -26.35 -40.39
C LYS A 445 76.40 -25.91 -40.09
N GLU A 446 76.96 -25.05 -40.94
CA GLU A 446 78.35 -24.57 -40.85
C GLU A 446 78.55 -23.72 -39.58
N ASN A 447 77.55 -22.91 -39.23
CA ASN A 447 77.58 -22.13 -38.00
C ASN A 447 77.59 -23.04 -36.76
N LEU A 448 76.81 -24.12 -36.75
CA LEU A 448 76.81 -25.05 -35.62
C LEU A 448 78.15 -25.78 -35.48
N GLN A 449 78.73 -26.22 -36.61
CA GLN A 449 80.07 -26.82 -36.65
C GLN A 449 81.13 -25.84 -36.12
N GLY A 450 81.10 -24.59 -36.55
CA GLY A 450 82.01 -23.55 -36.08
C GLY A 450 81.88 -23.29 -34.58
N LEU A 451 80.65 -23.23 -34.05
CA LEU A 451 80.38 -23.05 -32.63
C LEU A 451 80.88 -24.24 -31.78
N LEU A 452 80.80 -25.47 -32.31
CA LEU A 452 81.23 -26.68 -31.61
C LEU A 452 82.76 -26.85 -31.53
N LYS A 453 83.53 -26.21 -32.41
CA LYS A 453 85.00 -26.16 -32.29
C LYS A 453 85.44 -25.49 -30.98
N ASN A 454 84.65 -24.53 -30.48
CA ASN A 454 85.03 -23.65 -29.37
C ASN A 454 84.15 -23.84 -28.12
N SER A 455 83.17 -24.75 -28.15
CA SER A 455 82.22 -24.93 -27.05
C SER A 455 81.62 -26.33 -27.06
N SER A 456 81.52 -26.96 -25.89
CA SER A 456 80.84 -28.24 -25.75
C SER A 456 79.34 -28.10 -26.04
N LEU A 457 78.72 -29.22 -26.44
CA LEU A 457 77.28 -29.30 -26.67
C LEU A 457 76.46 -28.85 -25.44
N THR A 458 76.99 -29.05 -24.22
CA THR A 458 76.35 -28.61 -22.98
C THR A 458 76.41 -27.08 -22.80
N GLN A 459 77.55 -26.46 -23.13
CA GLN A 459 77.71 -25.00 -23.07
C GLN A 459 76.83 -24.31 -24.11
N LEU A 460 76.75 -24.85 -25.32
CA LEU A 460 75.85 -24.33 -26.36
C LEU A 460 74.38 -24.51 -26.00
N ALA A 461 73.99 -25.67 -25.44
CA ALA A 461 72.63 -25.89 -24.97
C ALA A 461 72.22 -24.83 -23.91
N LYS A 462 73.14 -24.52 -22.98
CA LYS A 462 72.96 -23.44 -22.00
C LYS A 462 72.87 -22.06 -22.66
N LYS A 463 73.77 -21.73 -23.59
CA LYS A 463 73.81 -20.46 -24.34
C LYS A 463 72.50 -20.18 -25.08
N TYR A 464 71.90 -21.20 -25.69
CA TYR A 464 70.67 -21.07 -26.47
C TYR A 464 69.38 -21.34 -25.66
N GLY A 465 69.49 -21.64 -24.36
CA GLY A 465 68.35 -21.89 -23.48
C GLY A 465 67.56 -23.17 -23.83
N VAL A 466 68.23 -24.18 -24.39
CA VAL A 466 67.62 -25.46 -24.82
C VAL A 466 68.19 -26.63 -24.02
N GLY A 467 67.45 -27.74 -23.96
CA GLY A 467 67.97 -28.96 -23.35
C GLY A 467 69.08 -29.57 -24.23
N ARG A 468 70.10 -30.18 -23.60
CA ARG A 468 71.21 -30.85 -24.31
C ARG A 468 70.71 -31.85 -25.36
N ASN A 469 69.67 -32.61 -25.05
CA ASN A 469 69.06 -33.58 -25.98
C ASN A 469 68.40 -32.91 -27.20
N THR A 470 67.87 -31.70 -27.04
CA THR A 470 67.29 -30.93 -28.15
C THR A 470 68.37 -30.47 -29.12
N LEU A 471 69.50 -29.98 -28.60
CA LEU A 471 70.65 -29.61 -29.41
C LEU A 471 71.31 -30.85 -30.04
N LYS A 472 71.39 -31.97 -29.32
CA LYS A 472 71.92 -33.23 -29.83
C LYS A 472 71.10 -33.76 -31.02
N ARG A 473 69.76 -33.77 -30.91
CA ARG A 473 68.90 -34.18 -32.04
C ARG A 473 69.06 -33.27 -33.26
N LEU A 474 69.39 -31.99 -33.07
CA LEU A 474 69.66 -31.08 -34.17
C LEU A 474 71.02 -31.36 -34.81
N TYR A 475 72.02 -31.64 -33.98
CA TYR A 475 73.35 -32.09 -34.38
C TYR A 475 73.28 -33.38 -35.22
N ASP A 476 72.59 -34.40 -34.71
CA ASP A 476 72.38 -35.68 -35.40
C ASP A 476 71.61 -35.50 -36.73
N GLU A 477 70.60 -34.63 -36.76
CA GLU A 477 69.81 -34.34 -37.97
C GLU A 477 70.59 -33.60 -39.05
N TRP A 478 71.52 -32.72 -38.64
CA TRP A 478 72.37 -32.01 -39.58
C TRP A 478 73.59 -32.82 -39.98
N GLU A 479 73.73 -34.06 -39.52
CA GLU A 479 74.86 -34.95 -39.82
C GLU A 479 76.19 -34.21 -39.57
N ILE A 480 76.28 -33.61 -38.38
CA ILE A 480 77.52 -33.10 -37.79
C ILE A 480 77.92 -34.13 -36.74
#